data_AF-A0A0C5LDE5-F1
#
_entry.id   AF-A0A0C5LDE5-F1
#
_cell.length_a   1.000
_cell.length_b   1.000
_cell.length_c   1.000
_cell.angle_alpha   90.00
_cell.angle_beta   90.00
_cell.angle_gamma   90.00
#
_symmetry.space_group_name_H-M   'P 1'
#
loop_
_entity.id
_entity.type
_entity.pdbx_description
1 polymer ?
#
loop_
_entity_poly.entity_id
_entity_poly.type
_entity_poly.pdbx_seq_one_letter_code
_entity_poly.pdbx_strand_id
1 'polypeptide(L)'
;MIILDAKTGKQVAALPIGDGADGVVFDPVIKTAYSSNGDGTITVVKEVSADKFVIQETLRSEPGARTIALDLHTHHIFLPTATFEKSIVAAQRPKRVLGTFRILEFGR
;
A
#
# COMPACT_ATOMS: atom_id res chain seq x y z
N MET A 1 -9.12 -0.58 -3.68
CA MET A 1 -8.47 -1.70 -4.40
C MET A 1 -9.50 -2.40 -5.27
N ILE A 2 -9.25 -2.47 -6.57
CA ILE A 2 -10.07 -3.22 -7.50
C ILE A 2 -9.37 -4.54 -7.81
N ILE A 3 -10.11 -5.64 -7.75
CA ILE A 3 -9.64 -6.96 -8.14
C ILE A 3 -10.37 -7.34 -9.43
N LEU A 4 -9.61 -7.76 -10.43
CA LEU A 4 -10.09 -8.03 -11.78
C LEU A 4 -9.70 -9.45 -12.17
N ASP A 5 -10.56 -10.11 -12.93
CA ASP A 5 -10.16 -11.27 -13.72
C ASP A 5 -9.25 -10.78 -14.86
N ALA A 6 -8.00 -11.25 -14.87
CA ALA A 6 -6.99 -10.76 -15.81
C ALA A 6 -7.25 -11.14 -17.28
N LYS A 7 -8.09 -12.17 -17.54
CA LYS A 7 -8.40 -12.62 -18.91
C LYS A 7 -9.54 -11.80 -19.53
N THR A 8 -10.52 -11.44 -18.71
CA THR A 8 -11.78 -10.82 -19.15
C THR A 8 -11.86 -9.35 -18.79
N GLY A 9 -11.02 -8.86 -17.86
CA GLY A 9 -11.12 -7.52 -17.29
C GLY A 9 -12.33 -7.33 -16.37
N LYS A 10 -13.08 -8.41 -16.06
CA LYS A 10 -14.26 -8.32 -15.21
C LYS A 10 -13.85 -8.00 -13.78
N GLN A 11 -14.49 -7.00 -13.17
CA GLN A 11 -14.37 -6.74 -11.75
C GLN A 11 -14.92 -7.90 -10.91
N VAL A 12 -14.05 -8.47 -10.09
CA VAL A 12 -14.37 -9.53 -9.12
C VAL A 12 -14.77 -8.91 -7.79
N ALA A 13 -14.02 -7.91 -7.32
CA ALA A 13 -14.29 -7.20 -6.08
C ALA A 13 -13.81 -5.75 -6.12
N ALA A 14 -14.42 -4.91 -5.30
CA ALA A 14 -13.98 -3.55 -5.01
C ALA A 14 -13.97 -3.35 -3.49
N LEU A 15 -12.80 -3.05 -2.96
CA LEU A 15 -12.57 -2.86 -1.53
C LEU A 15 -12.09 -1.43 -1.27
N PRO A 16 -12.60 -0.74 -0.24
CA PRO A 16 -12.10 0.58 0.12
C PRO A 16 -10.62 0.48 0.57
N ILE A 17 -9.84 1.51 0.24
CA ILE A 17 -8.43 1.68 0.65
C ILE A 17 -8.23 3.15 1.07
N GLY A 18 -7.08 3.45 1.66
CA GLY A 18 -6.68 4.84 1.93
C GLY A 18 -6.41 5.66 0.67
N ASP A 19 -6.24 6.96 0.86
CA ASP A 19 -6.07 7.93 -0.22
C ASP A 19 -4.66 7.95 -0.80
N GLY A 20 -4.55 8.31 -2.08
CA GLY A 20 -3.27 8.54 -2.75
C GLY A 20 -2.40 7.30 -2.93
N ALA A 21 -3.03 6.13 -3.11
CA ALA A 21 -2.34 4.89 -3.43
C ALA A 21 -1.48 5.00 -4.70
N ASP A 22 -0.32 4.34 -4.69
CA ASP A 22 0.65 4.33 -5.81
C ASP A 22 1.07 2.88 -6.12
N GLY A 23 1.45 2.10 -5.09
CA GLY A 23 1.82 0.69 -5.23
C GLY A 23 0.84 -0.30 -4.62
N VAL A 24 0.74 -1.48 -5.24
CA VAL A 24 0.08 -2.68 -4.70
C VAL A 24 0.98 -3.89 -4.94
N VAL A 25 1.13 -4.74 -3.93
CA VAL A 25 1.85 -6.03 -4.03
C VAL A 25 0.94 -7.16 -3.54
N PHE A 26 1.19 -8.38 -4.02
CA PHE A 26 0.48 -9.58 -3.61
C PHE A 26 1.46 -10.69 -3.23
N ASP A 27 1.29 -11.23 -2.04
CA ASP A 27 1.98 -12.42 -1.58
C ASP A 27 1.14 -13.67 -1.91
N PRO A 28 1.55 -14.52 -2.87
CA PRO A 28 0.80 -15.70 -3.24
C PRO A 28 0.92 -16.84 -2.23
N VAL A 29 1.95 -16.86 -1.38
CA VAL A 29 2.17 -17.91 -0.37
C VAL A 29 1.14 -17.77 0.74
N ILE A 30 0.99 -16.55 1.25
CA ILE A 30 -0.01 -16.26 2.29
C ILE A 30 -1.30 -15.67 1.72
N LYS A 31 -1.43 -15.51 0.39
CA LYS A 31 -2.64 -15.00 -0.27
C LYS A 31 -3.10 -13.63 0.24
N THR A 32 -2.16 -12.69 0.36
CA THR A 32 -2.40 -11.37 0.94
C THR A 32 -1.92 -10.26 0.01
N ALA A 33 -2.79 -9.32 -0.31
CA ALA A 33 -2.46 -8.10 -1.03
C ALA A 33 -2.26 -6.92 -0.07
N TYR A 34 -1.36 -6.01 -0.42
CA TYR A 34 -1.08 -4.80 0.34
C TYR A 34 -1.18 -3.59 -0.59
N SER A 35 -2.02 -2.63 -0.23
CA SER A 35 -2.06 -1.31 -0.88
C SER A 35 -1.30 -0.31 -0.01
N SER A 36 -0.26 0.33 -0.57
CA SER A 36 0.46 1.43 0.09
C SER A 36 -0.16 2.77 -0.29
N ASN A 37 -0.69 3.48 0.70
CA ASN A 37 -1.52 4.66 0.49
C ASN A 37 -0.76 5.93 0.91
N GLY A 38 -0.90 7.00 0.13
CA GLY A 38 -0.23 8.27 0.35
C GLY A 38 -0.68 9.03 1.61
N ASP A 39 -1.87 8.70 2.13
CA ASP A 39 -2.38 9.20 3.41
C ASP A 39 -1.64 8.63 4.64
N GLY A 40 -0.71 7.70 4.44
CA GLY A 40 0.05 7.07 5.52
C GLY A 40 -0.64 5.86 6.12
N THR A 41 -1.39 5.14 5.29
CA THR A 41 -1.95 3.83 5.63
C THR A 41 -1.46 2.73 4.70
N ILE A 42 -1.53 1.50 5.17
CA ILE A 42 -1.43 0.29 4.34
C ILE A 42 -2.73 -0.48 4.51
N THR A 43 -3.44 -0.75 3.42
CA THR A 43 -4.63 -1.62 3.49
C THR A 43 -4.21 -3.06 3.17
N VAL A 44 -4.46 -3.97 4.11
CA VAL A 44 -4.14 -5.39 4.00
C VAL A 44 -5.40 -6.15 3.57
N VAL A 45 -5.36 -6.81 2.42
CA VAL A 45 -6.48 -7.55 1.85
C VAL A 45 -6.13 -9.02 1.76
N LYS A 46 -6.94 -9.88 2.37
CA LYS A 46 -6.81 -11.33 2.30
C LYS A 46 -7.66 -11.88 1.16
N GLU A 47 -7.08 -12.71 0.30
CA GLU A 47 -7.83 -13.59 -0.60
C GLU A 47 -8.28 -14.84 0.18
N VAL A 48 -9.59 -15.01 0.33
CA VAL A 48 -10.22 -16.15 1.01
C VAL A 48 -10.56 -17.25 -0.01
N SER A 49 -11.05 -16.85 -1.18
CA SER A 49 -11.30 -17.68 -2.35
C SER A 49 -11.14 -16.84 -3.62
N ALA A 50 -11.20 -17.47 -4.79
CA ALA A 50 -11.04 -16.80 -6.09
C ALA A 50 -12.00 -15.62 -6.33
N ASP A 51 -13.13 -15.60 -5.63
CA ASP A 51 -14.19 -14.59 -5.71
C ASP A 51 -14.44 -13.83 -4.40
N LYS A 52 -13.69 -14.14 -3.33
CA LYS A 52 -13.89 -13.55 -2.00
C LYS A 52 -12.61 -12.97 -1.44
N PHE A 53 -12.64 -11.65 -1.24
CA PHE A 53 -11.55 -10.87 -0.69
C PHE A 53 -12.07 -10.03 0.47
N VAL A 54 -11.29 -9.95 1.54
CA VAL A 54 -11.66 -9.21 2.75
C VAL A 54 -10.53 -8.31 3.18
N ILE A 55 -10.85 -7.12 3.69
CA ILE A 55 -9.87 -6.29 4.38
C ILE A 55 -9.58 -6.99 5.71
N GLN A 56 -8.34 -7.45 5.89
CA GLN A 56 -7.90 -8.05 7.14
C GLN A 56 -7.67 -6.97 8.19
N GLU A 57 -6.97 -5.90 7.79
CA GLU A 57 -6.64 -4.76 8.65
C GLU A 57 -6.17 -3.58 7.81
N THR A 58 -6.13 -2.40 8.46
CA THR A 58 -5.47 -1.21 7.91
C THR A 58 -4.39 -0.79 8.90
N LEU A 59 -3.14 -0.84 8.46
CA LEU A 59 -1.98 -0.47 9.27
C LEU A 59 -1.68 1.02 9.09
N ARG A 60 -1.14 1.63 10.14
CA ARG A 60 -0.55 2.97 10.06
C ARG A 60 0.87 2.84 9.50
N SER A 61 1.15 3.54 8.42
CA SER A 61 2.49 3.79 7.90
C SER A 61 2.88 5.25 8.16
N GLU A 62 3.30 5.97 7.13
CA GLU A 62 3.58 7.40 7.21
C GLU A 62 3.12 8.11 5.94
N PRO A 63 2.66 9.37 6.03
CA PRO A 63 2.31 10.16 4.87
C PRO A 63 3.41 10.15 3.80
N GLY A 64 3.03 9.91 2.55
CA GLY A 64 3.95 9.81 1.42
C GLY A 64 4.64 8.45 1.23
N ALA A 65 4.50 7.50 2.15
CA ALA A 65 4.99 6.12 2.01
C ALA A 65 4.05 5.31 1.10
N ARG A 66 4.00 5.66 -0.19
CA ARG A 66 3.00 5.12 -1.13
C ARG A 66 3.52 4.13 -2.15
N THR A 67 4.84 3.99 -2.29
CA THR A 67 5.45 2.88 -3.05
C THR A 67 5.82 1.74 -2.10
N ILE A 68 5.89 0.52 -2.63
CA ILE A 68 6.02 -0.70 -1.83
C ILE A 68 6.79 -1.77 -2.60
N ALA A 69 7.59 -2.55 -1.87
CA ALA A 69 8.20 -3.79 -2.34
C ALA A 69 7.85 -4.92 -1.36
N LEU A 70 7.78 -6.16 -1.84
CA LEU A 70 7.50 -7.36 -1.07
C LEU A 70 8.67 -8.33 -1.22
N ASP A 71 9.19 -8.82 -0.09
CA ASP A 71 10.05 -10.00 -0.06
C ASP A 71 9.21 -11.24 0.24
N LEU A 72 9.15 -12.17 -0.73
CA LEU A 72 8.36 -13.40 -0.62
C LEU A 72 8.95 -14.44 0.32
N HIS A 73 10.23 -14.31 0.71
CA HIS A 73 10.87 -15.27 1.62
C HIS A 73 10.54 -14.95 3.07
N THR A 74 10.56 -13.66 3.43
CA THR A 74 10.28 -13.18 4.78
C THR A 74 8.83 -12.73 4.95
N HIS A 75 8.09 -12.52 3.86
CA HIS A 75 6.76 -11.92 3.83
C HIS A 75 6.74 -10.46 4.34
N HIS A 76 7.91 -9.81 4.35
CA HIS A 76 8.04 -8.42 4.75
C HIS A 76 7.77 -7.49 3.57
N ILE A 77 7.15 -6.35 3.87
CA ILE A 77 6.96 -5.25 2.93
C ILE A 77 7.79 -4.05 3.33
N PHE A 78 8.31 -3.34 2.32
CA PHE A 78 9.22 -2.21 2.49
C PHE A 78 8.67 -0.99 1.77
N LEU A 79 8.55 0.12 2.49
CA LEU A 79 7.98 1.36 1.97
C LEU A 79 8.96 2.53 2.19
N PRO A 80 9.54 3.11 1.13
CA PRO A 80 10.39 4.28 1.26
C PRO A 80 9.57 5.54 1.54
N THR A 81 10.07 6.39 2.44
CA THR A 81 9.50 7.72 2.71
C THR A 81 10.55 8.69 3.25
N ALA A 82 10.13 9.94 3.48
CA ALA A 82 10.91 10.97 4.14
C ALA A 82 9.97 11.89 4.92
N THR A 83 10.53 12.73 5.79
CA THR A 83 9.76 13.83 6.37
C THR A 83 9.53 14.88 5.30
N PHE A 84 8.31 15.41 5.23
CA PHE A 84 7.94 16.45 4.29
C PHE A 84 7.74 17.79 5.00
N GLU A 85 8.21 18.87 4.37
CA GLU A 85 7.92 20.23 4.80
C GLU A 85 6.41 20.49 4.72
N LYS A 86 5.88 21.27 5.66
CA LYS A 86 4.48 21.69 5.61
C LYS A 86 4.28 22.60 4.40
N SER A 87 3.59 22.09 3.37
CA SER A 87 3.16 22.93 2.26
C SER A 87 2.00 23.82 2.71
N ILE A 88 2.13 25.12 2.53
CA ILE A 88 1.04 26.10 2.71
C ILE A 88 0.36 26.46 1.39
N VAL A 89 0.85 25.92 0.26
CA VAL A 89 0.32 26.17 -1.08
C VAL A 89 -0.44 24.93 -1.54
N ALA A 90 -1.73 25.10 -1.82
CA ALA A 90 -2.57 24.04 -2.37
C ALA A 90 -1.99 23.51 -3.70
N ALA A 91 -2.06 22.19 -3.91
CA ALA A 91 -1.56 21.47 -5.09
C ALA A 91 -0.02 21.44 -5.29
N GLN A 92 0.78 22.12 -4.47
CA GLN A 92 2.23 21.96 -4.51
C GLN A 92 2.66 20.65 -3.83
N ARG A 93 3.49 19.85 -4.51
CA ARG A 93 4.12 18.67 -3.89
C ARG A 93 5.01 19.13 -2.73
N PRO A 94 4.83 18.59 -1.51
CA PRO A 94 5.67 18.93 -0.37
C PRO A 94 7.14 18.63 -0.65
N LYS A 95 8.03 19.54 -0.27
CA LYS A 95 9.48 19.30 -0.31
C LYS A 95 9.85 18.30 0.78
N ARG A 96 10.86 17.46 0.50
CA ARG A 96 11.40 16.52 1.49
C ARG A 96 12.45 17.24 2.33
N VAL A 97 12.44 16.98 3.64
CA VAL A 97 13.48 17.44 4.55
C VAL A 97 14.73 16.59 4.30
N LEU A 98 15.86 17.25 4.04
CA LEU A 98 17.14 16.58 3.77
C LEU A 98 17.54 15.68 4.93
N GLY A 99 18.08 14.49 4.63
CA GLY A 99 18.57 13.54 5.65
C GLY A 99 17.49 12.74 6.39
N THR A 100 16.21 12.88 6.02
CA THR A 100 15.10 12.17 6.70
C THR A 100 14.56 10.96 5.93
N PHE A 101 15.23 10.60 4.83
CA PHE A 101 14.89 9.40 4.07
C PHE A 101 15.02 8.16 4.96
N ARG A 102 14.02 7.27 4.87
CA ARG A 102 13.98 6.02 5.61
C ARG A 102 13.13 5.00 4.85
N ILE A 103 13.39 3.73 5.13
CA ILE A 103 12.55 2.61 4.71
C ILE A 103 11.76 2.18 5.93
N LEU A 104 10.44 2.12 5.79
CA LEU A 104 9.58 1.46 6.76
C LEU A 104 9.50 -0.01 6.39
N GLU A 105 9.61 -0.88 7.38
CA GLU A 105 9.50 -2.33 7.22
C GLU A 105 8.31 -2.82 8.04
N PHE A 106 7.47 -3.66 7.43
CA PHE A 106 6.35 -4.32 8.09
C PHE A 106 6.40 -5.81 7.80
N GLY A 107 6.25 -6.62 8.84
CA GLY A 107 6.38 -8.07 8.79
C GLY A 107 5.98 -8.68 10.14
N ARG A 108 5.92 -10.01 10.21
CA ARG A 108 5.70 -10.76 11.45
C ARG A 108 6.92 -11.61 11.79
#